data_AF-A0A8C9SPS3-F1
#
_entry.id   AF-A0A8C9SPS3-F1
#
_cell.length_a   1.000
_cell.length_b   1.000
_cell.length_c   1.000
_cell.angle_alpha   90.00
_cell.angle_beta   90.00
_cell.angle_gamma   90.00
#
_symmetry.space_group_name_H-M   'P 1'
#
loop_
_entity.id
_entity.type
_entity.pdbx_description
1 polymer ?
#
loop_
_entity_poly.entity_id
_entity_poly.type
_entity_poly.pdbx_seq_one_letter_code
_entity_poly.pdbx_strand_id
1 'polypeptide(L)'
;MFTFVTLCITSLLFGSSYQQMEFQVCHLCVGSLQNGTAVGYFCASLSGRVEGRCCWRQQGERASIVGLDLSNCSLRHIEDLQEASTAVMIDLSSNPVINISDSVFQGFIELHYLRLPSTLQCPGGNASWEKVTSDGVVCLCEEQKDACHQDGNMSWNCPENSLCAPDGPGFTQCSCTGEYHGYKCLRENHRHRGARDHSQLCDHQIHKVWWCDIVHKV
;
A
#
# COMPACT_ATOMS: atom_id res chain seq x y z
N MET A 1 -25.44 -16.01 -64.72
CA MET A 1 -24.80 -16.61 -63.54
C MET A 1 -23.50 -15.88 -63.27
N PHE A 2 -23.54 -14.77 -62.52
CA PHE A 2 -22.38 -14.18 -61.86
C PHE A 2 -22.90 -13.40 -60.65
N THR A 3 -22.62 -13.96 -59.48
CA THR A 3 -22.91 -13.45 -58.14
C THR A 3 -21.97 -12.30 -57.81
N PHE A 4 -22.51 -11.12 -57.48
CA PHE A 4 -21.74 -10.06 -56.83
C PHE A 4 -21.78 -10.28 -55.32
N VAL A 5 -20.61 -10.61 -54.77
CA VAL A 5 -20.38 -10.82 -53.33
C VAL A 5 -20.36 -9.45 -52.64
N THR A 6 -21.33 -9.21 -51.75
CA THR A 6 -21.35 -8.06 -50.87
C THR A 6 -20.23 -8.22 -49.83
N LEU A 7 -19.20 -7.37 -49.89
CA LEU A 7 -18.17 -7.30 -48.86
C LEU A 7 -18.77 -6.72 -47.56
N CYS A 8 -19.04 -7.57 -46.58
CA CYS A 8 -19.25 -7.15 -45.19
C CYS A 8 -17.90 -6.73 -44.61
N ILE A 9 -17.67 -5.43 -44.48
CA ILE A 9 -16.59 -4.89 -43.63
C ILE A 9 -17.11 -4.99 -42.19
N THR A 10 -16.87 -6.13 -41.53
CA THR A 10 -17.03 -6.23 -40.08
C THR A 10 -15.88 -5.49 -39.45
N SER A 11 -16.19 -4.29 -38.94
CA SER A 11 -15.34 -3.54 -38.02
C SER A 11 -14.94 -4.44 -36.85
N LEU A 12 -13.68 -4.85 -36.85
CA LEU A 12 -13.02 -5.43 -35.67
C LEU A 12 -12.92 -4.31 -34.62
N LEU A 13 -14.00 -4.14 -33.86
CA LEU A 13 -13.95 -3.45 -32.58
C LEU A 13 -13.15 -4.36 -31.64
N PHE A 14 -11.83 -4.20 -31.65
CA PHE A 14 -11.00 -4.65 -30.55
C PHE A 14 -11.38 -3.79 -29.34
N GLY A 15 -12.42 -4.21 -28.62
CA GLY A 15 -12.65 -3.76 -27.25
C GLY A 15 -11.43 -4.18 -26.45
N SER A 16 -10.56 -3.22 -26.12
CA SER A 16 -9.49 -3.44 -25.16
C SER A 16 -10.16 -3.94 -23.88
N SER A 17 -10.01 -5.24 -23.60
CA SER A 17 -10.40 -5.81 -22.33
C SER A 17 -9.38 -5.27 -21.34
N TYR A 18 -9.68 -4.13 -20.73
CA TYR A 18 -8.98 -3.73 -19.52
C TYR A 18 -9.25 -4.86 -18.52
N GLN A 19 -8.26 -5.72 -18.28
CA GLN A 19 -8.29 -6.63 -17.13
C GLN A 19 -8.38 -5.74 -15.90
N GLN A 20 -9.58 -5.61 -15.36
CA GLN A 20 -9.82 -4.95 -14.10
C GLN A 20 -9.06 -5.78 -13.06
N MET A 21 -7.96 -5.21 -12.55
CA MET A 21 -7.17 -5.86 -11.51
C MET A 21 -8.03 -5.87 -10.26
N GLU A 22 -8.68 -7.00 -9.99
CA GLU A 22 -9.57 -7.16 -8.84
C GLU A 22 -8.69 -7.44 -7.62
N PHE A 23 -8.53 -6.42 -6.78
CA PHE A 23 -7.81 -6.54 -5.51
C PHE A 23 -8.73 -7.15 -4.47
N GLN A 24 -8.30 -8.24 -3.85
CA GLN A 24 -9.09 -8.99 -2.87
C GLN A 24 -9.43 -8.13 -1.65
N VAL A 25 -8.53 -7.22 -1.25
CA VAL A 25 -8.72 -6.33 -0.10
C VAL A 25 -9.96 -5.46 -0.22
N CYS A 26 -10.35 -5.09 -1.45
CA CYS A 26 -11.54 -4.27 -1.72
C CYS A 26 -12.86 -5.03 -1.53
N HIS A 27 -12.80 -6.35 -1.42
CA HIS A 27 -13.94 -7.25 -1.32
C HIS A 27 -13.92 -8.12 -0.06
N LEU A 28 -12.99 -7.90 0.87
CA LEU A 28 -12.96 -8.55 2.20
C LEU A 28 -14.25 -8.31 3.00
N CYS A 29 -14.99 -7.26 2.65
CA CYS A 29 -16.28 -6.94 3.21
C CYS A 29 -17.31 -6.75 2.11
N VAL A 30 -18.51 -7.32 2.32
CA VAL A 30 -19.58 -7.31 1.34
C VAL A 30 -20.12 -5.90 1.15
N GLY A 31 -20.39 -5.56 -0.11
CA GLY A 31 -21.02 -4.31 -0.50
C GLY A 31 -20.03 -3.25 -0.98
N SER A 32 -20.55 -2.08 -1.30
CA SER A 32 -19.75 -0.94 -1.75
C SER A 32 -19.39 -0.01 -0.61
N LEU A 33 -18.37 0.81 -0.81
CA LEU A 33 -18.07 1.98 0.01
C LEU A 33 -19.32 2.86 0.11
N GLN A 34 -19.64 3.29 1.33
CA GLN A 34 -20.84 4.08 1.61
C GLN A 34 -20.47 5.56 1.73
N ASN A 35 -21.23 6.45 1.09
CA ASN A 35 -20.98 7.90 1.13
C ASN A 35 -21.02 8.51 2.54
N GLY A 36 -21.68 7.87 3.51
CA GLY A 36 -21.78 8.35 4.90
C GLY A 36 -20.60 7.95 5.80
N THR A 37 -19.63 7.19 5.29
CA THR A 37 -18.45 6.75 6.05
C THR A 37 -17.34 7.78 5.92
N ALA A 38 -16.37 7.80 6.85
CA ALA A 38 -15.23 8.71 6.76
C ALA A 38 -14.45 8.51 5.45
N VAL A 39 -14.19 7.26 5.07
CA VAL A 39 -13.53 6.90 3.80
C VAL A 39 -14.40 7.30 2.61
N GLY A 40 -15.72 7.17 2.69
CA GLY A 40 -16.65 7.60 1.64
C GLY A 40 -16.59 9.12 1.40
N TYR A 41 -16.66 9.92 2.46
CA TYR A 41 -16.50 11.37 2.37
C TYR A 41 -15.13 11.78 1.86
N PHE A 42 -14.07 11.12 2.35
CA PHE A 42 -12.72 11.30 1.85
C PHE A 42 -12.62 10.96 0.36
N CYS A 43 -13.24 9.86 -0.08
CA CYS A 43 -13.21 9.49 -1.49
C CYS A 43 -13.90 10.51 -2.39
N ALA A 44 -15.07 10.99 -1.95
CA ALA A 44 -15.84 12.00 -2.67
C ALA A 44 -15.07 13.33 -2.78
N SER A 45 -14.37 13.76 -1.73
CA SER A 45 -13.61 15.01 -1.76
C SER A 45 -12.46 15.00 -2.77
N LEU A 46 -12.00 13.81 -3.14
CA LEU A 46 -10.93 13.59 -4.10
C LEU A 46 -11.43 13.32 -5.52
N SER A 47 -12.74 13.30 -5.72
CA SER A 47 -13.35 12.76 -6.95
C SER A 47 -12.83 11.35 -7.27
N GLY A 48 -12.59 10.55 -6.23
CA GLY A 48 -12.06 9.20 -6.34
C GLY A 48 -13.07 8.23 -6.95
N ARG A 49 -12.56 7.16 -7.58
CA ARG A 49 -13.37 6.06 -8.09
C ARG A 49 -13.60 5.05 -6.97
N VAL A 50 -14.84 4.59 -6.83
CA VAL A 50 -15.18 3.53 -5.88
C VAL A 50 -15.15 2.17 -6.56
N GLU A 51 -14.51 1.20 -5.92
CA GLU A 51 -14.54 -0.21 -6.33
C GLU A 51 -14.56 -1.08 -5.07
N GLY A 52 -15.64 -1.86 -4.90
CA GLY A 52 -15.92 -2.53 -3.63
C GLY A 52 -15.90 -1.53 -2.47
N ARG A 53 -15.09 -1.83 -1.45
CA ARG A 53 -14.86 -1.02 -0.26
C ARG A 53 -13.65 -0.09 -0.37
N CYS A 54 -13.01 -0.04 -1.53
CA CYS A 54 -11.85 0.81 -1.79
C CYS A 54 -12.23 2.12 -2.48
N CYS A 55 -11.49 3.16 -2.11
CA CYS A 55 -11.38 4.39 -2.86
C CYS A 55 -10.09 4.40 -3.68
N TRP A 56 -10.25 4.61 -4.98
CA TRP A 56 -9.17 4.69 -5.94
C TRP A 56 -8.90 6.13 -6.33
N ARG A 57 -7.61 6.47 -6.43
CA ARG A 57 -7.16 7.71 -7.07
C ARG A 57 -6.30 7.37 -8.27
N GLN A 58 -6.60 8.03 -9.39
CA GLN A 58 -5.75 7.99 -10.57
C GLN A 58 -4.80 9.19 -10.57
N GLN A 59 -3.50 8.93 -10.66
CA GLN A 59 -2.47 9.94 -10.92
C GLN A 59 -1.71 9.55 -12.18
N GLY A 60 -2.02 10.25 -13.29
CA GLY A 60 -1.50 9.90 -14.60
C GLY A 60 -1.93 8.49 -15.02
N GLU A 61 -0.96 7.62 -15.28
CA GLU A 61 -1.17 6.22 -15.67
C GLU A 61 -1.27 5.27 -14.47
N ARG A 62 -1.00 5.74 -13.24
CA ARG A 62 -1.04 4.90 -12.04
C ARG A 62 -2.36 5.08 -11.31
N ALA A 63 -3.02 3.96 -10.99
CA ALA A 63 -4.15 3.91 -10.10
C ALA A 63 -3.70 3.27 -8.78
N SER A 64 -4.08 3.87 -7.65
CA SER A 64 -3.75 3.36 -6.32
C SER A 64 -4.95 3.43 -5.38
N ILE A 65 -4.98 2.50 -4.42
CA ILE A 65 -5.96 2.52 -3.32
C ILE A 65 -5.52 3.63 -2.36
N VAL A 66 -6.32 4.67 -2.22
CA VAL A 66 -6.07 5.78 -1.28
C VAL A 66 -6.96 5.70 -0.05
N GLY A 67 -8.02 4.90 -0.08
CA GLY A 67 -8.91 4.69 1.05
C GLY A 67 -9.45 3.26 1.11
N LEU A 68 -9.57 2.70 2.30
CA LEU A 68 -10.11 1.36 2.53
C LEU A 68 -11.12 1.39 3.69
N ASP A 69 -12.37 1.05 3.41
CA ASP A 69 -13.43 1.00 4.42
C ASP A 69 -13.81 -0.44 4.76
N LEU A 70 -13.22 -0.98 5.82
CA LEU A 70 -13.61 -2.27 6.38
C LEU A 70 -14.42 -2.09 7.68
N SER A 71 -15.09 -0.95 7.86
CA SER A 71 -15.90 -0.69 9.03
C SER A 71 -17.19 -1.51 9.03
N ASN A 72 -17.61 -1.99 10.22
CA ASN A 72 -18.84 -2.74 10.41
C ASN A 72 -18.99 -3.99 9.52
N CYS A 73 -17.89 -4.74 9.39
CA CYS A 73 -17.80 -5.92 8.52
C CYS A 73 -17.84 -7.23 9.32
N SER A 74 -18.08 -7.17 10.64
CA SER A 74 -18.03 -8.32 11.56
C SER A 74 -16.69 -9.08 11.55
N LEU A 75 -15.60 -8.40 11.18
CA LEU A 75 -14.25 -8.97 11.13
C LEU A 75 -13.74 -9.26 12.54
N ARG A 76 -13.15 -10.44 12.74
CA ARG A 76 -12.56 -10.85 14.03
C ARG A 76 -11.03 -10.86 14.00
N HIS A 77 -10.48 -11.01 12.80
CA HIS A 77 -9.05 -11.08 12.53
C HIS A 77 -8.78 -10.18 11.33
N ILE A 78 -7.69 -9.41 11.42
CA ILE A 78 -7.20 -8.57 10.33
C ILE A 78 -5.80 -9.06 9.99
N GLU A 79 -5.66 -9.60 8.80
CA GLU A 79 -4.42 -10.06 8.21
C GLU A 79 -4.39 -9.57 6.76
N ASP A 80 -3.18 -9.39 6.22
CA ASP A 80 -2.94 -9.09 4.81
C ASP A 80 -3.76 -7.93 4.21
N LEU A 81 -3.33 -6.70 4.52
CA LEU A 81 -3.87 -5.49 3.89
C LEU A 81 -2.94 -4.93 2.80
N GLN A 82 -1.88 -5.66 2.42
CA GLN A 82 -0.73 -5.11 1.69
C GLN A 82 -1.08 -4.57 0.29
N GLU A 83 -2.12 -5.11 -0.33
CA GLU A 83 -2.71 -4.59 -1.58
C GLU A 83 -3.11 -3.10 -1.45
N ALA A 84 -3.46 -2.65 -0.26
CA ALA A 84 -3.84 -1.28 0.07
C ALA A 84 -2.72 -0.48 0.76
N SER A 85 -1.45 -0.88 0.66
CA SER A 85 -0.30 -0.19 1.30
C SER A 85 -0.16 1.30 0.96
N THR A 86 -0.73 1.74 -0.17
CA THR A 86 -0.80 3.17 -0.56
C THR A 86 -1.95 3.94 0.08
N ALA A 87 -2.74 3.31 0.96
CA ALA A 87 -3.92 3.92 1.55
C ALA A 87 -3.53 5.06 2.50
N VAL A 88 -4.19 6.19 2.30
CA VAL A 88 -4.08 7.38 3.16
C VAL A 88 -5.05 7.29 4.33
N MET A 89 -6.19 6.63 4.13
CA MET A 89 -7.22 6.45 5.16
C MET A 89 -7.71 5.01 5.21
N ILE A 90 -7.73 4.42 6.41
CA ILE A 90 -8.28 3.09 6.65
C ILE A 90 -9.28 3.15 7.80
N ASP A 91 -10.45 2.55 7.62
CA ASP A 91 -11.46 2.42 8.65
C ASP A 91 -11.73 0.95 8.98
N LEU A 92 -11.33 0.52 10.18
CA LEU A 92 -11.56 -0.82 10.74
C LEU A 92 -12.57 -0.76 11.90
N SER A 93 -13.19 0.39 12.16
CA SER A 93 -14.06 0.60 13.31
C SER A 93 -15.31 -0.29 13.25
N SER A 94 -16.00 -0.43 14.38
CA SER A 94 -17.24 -1.23 14.48
C SER A 94 -17.07 -2.71 14.11
N ASN A 95 -15.88 -3.28 14.31
CA ASN A 95 -15.63 -4.72 14.18
C ASN A 95 -15.29 -5.35 15.54
N PRO A 96 -15.63 -6.63 15.77
CA PRO A 96 -15.30 -7.37 16.99
C PRO A 96 -13.82 -7.86 17.01
N VAL A 97 -12.88 -7.01 16.60
CA VAL A 97 -11.44 -7.31 16.60
C VAL A 97 -10.85 -7.02 17.98
N ILE A 98 -10.13 -7.98 18.54
CA ILE A 98 -9.56 -7.89 19.90
C ILE A 98 -8.08 -7.49 19.86
N ASN A 99 -7.37 -7.85 18.79
CA ASN A 99 -5.97 -7.50 18.57
C ASN A 99 -5.66 -7.36 17.07
N ILE A 100 -4.65 -6.56 16.75
CA ILE A 100 -4.08 -6.45 15.41
C ILE A 100 -2.56 -6.34 15.59
N SER A 101 -1.79 -7.06 14.79
CA SER A 101 -0.33 -6.92 14.79
C SER A 101 0.06 -5.64 14.08
N ASP A 102 1.00 -4.86 14.64
CA ASP A 102 1.54 -3.66 14.01
C ASP A 102 2.11 -3.96 12.60
N SER A 103 2.64 -5.17 12.39
CA SER A 103 3.18 -5.62 11.10
C SER A 103 2.15 -5.66 9.96
N VAL A 104 0.85 -5.66 10.27
CA VAL A 104 -0.20 -5.52 9.24
C VAL A 104 -0.07 -4.20 8.50
N PHE A 105 0.39 -3.15 9.20
CA PHE A 105 0.57 -1.80 8.67
C PHE A 105 2.01 -1.51 8.25
N GLN A 106 2.89 -2.52 8.22
CA GLN A 106 4.22 -2.36 7.64
C GLN A 106 4.09 -2.04 6.15
N GLY A 107 4.87 -1.07 5.67
CA GLY A 107 4.81 -0.55 4.29
C GLY A 107 3.76 0.55 4.07
N PHE A 108 2.89 0.86 5.05
CA PHE A 108 1.87 1.91 4.93
C PHE A 108 2.44 3.31 5.27
N ILE A 109 3.42 3.73 4.47
CA ILE A 109 4.16 4.99 4.69
C ILE A 109 3.31 6.25 4.46
N GLU A 110 2.21 6.14 3.69
CA GLU A 110 1.30 7.25 3.36
C GLU A 110 0.05 7.29 4.27
N LEU A 111 -0.05 6.42 5.28
CA LEU A 111 -1.25 6.32 6.10
C LEU A 111 -1.36 7.50 7.06
N HIS A 112 -2.30 8.41 6.81
CA HIS A 112 -2.54 9.58 7.66
C HIS A 112 -3.70 9.39 8.63
N TYR A 113 -4.68 8.54 8.31
CA TYR A 113 -5.87 8.36 9.14
C TYR A 113 -6.20 6.89 9.33
N LEU A 114 -6.20 6.45 10.58
CA LEU A 114 -6.59 5.08 10.93
C LEU A 114 -7.69 5.13 12.00
N ARG A 115 -8.82 4.49 11.70
CA ARG A 115 -9.94 4.34 12.64
C ARG A 115 -10.02 2.90 13.09
N LEU A 116 -9.88 2.67 14.39
CA LEU A 116 -9.88 1.36 15.02
C LEU A 116 -11.06 1.22 16.00
N PRO A 117 -11.49 0.01 16.35
CA PRO A 117 -12.27 -0.21 17.57
C PRO A 117 -11.58 0.45 18.78
N SER A 118 -12.35 1.10 19.66
CA SER A 118 -11.81 1.85 20.81
C SER A 118 -10.98 1.02 21.80
N THR A 119 -11.10 -0.29 21.78
CA THR A 119 -10.31 -1.22 22.60
C THR A 119 -8.89 -1.43 22.09
N LEU A 120 -8.59 -1.05 20.84
CA LEU A 120 -7.28 -1.20 20.22
C LEU A 120 -6.43 0.07 20.41
N GLN A 121 -5.12 -0.09 20.22
CA GLN A 121 -4.16 1.01 20.19
C GLN A 121 -3.70 1.27 18.76
N CYS A 122 -3.27 2.49 18.48
CA CYS A 122 -2.64 2.82 17.20
C CYS A 122 -1.35 2.03 17.01
N PRO A 123 -1.07 1.51 15.80
CA PRO A 123 0.17 0.77 15.51
C PRO A 123 1.39 1.67 15.71
N GLY A 124 2.45 1.11 16.27
CA GLY A 124 3.63 1.87 16.71
C GLY A 124 3.39 2.71 17.98
N GLY A 125 2.21 2.64 18.58
CA GLY A 125 1.81 3.39 19.77
C GLY A 125 1.59 4.89 19.52
N ASN A 126 1.22 5.61 20.57
CA ASN A 126 0.84 7.04 20.47
C ASN A 126 1.96 7.94 19.95
N ALA A 127 3.21 7.56 20.14
CA ALA A 127 4.35 8.35 19.66
C ALA A 127 4.39 8.43 18.13
N SER A 128 3.92 7.39 17.42
CA SER A 128 3.95 7.29 15.96
C SER A 128 2.91 8.15 15.23
N TRP A 129 2.10 8.90 15.97
CA TRP A 129 1.01 9.72 15.45
C TRP A 129 1.08 11.12 16.03
N GLU A 130 0.62 12.13 15.29
CA GLU A 130 0.50 13.50 15.79
C GLU A 130 -0.61 13.59 16.84
N LYS A 131 -1.72 12.89 16.59
CA LYS A 131 -2.87 12.93 17.47
C LYS A 131 -3.55 11.57 17.54
N VAL A 132 -3.77 11.13 18.77
CA VAL A 132 -4.59 9.95 19.07
C VAL A 132 -5.75 10.40 19.94
N THR A 133 -6.97 10.10 19.49
CA THR A 133 -8.19 10.39 20.25
C THR A 133 -9.05 9.13 20.37
N SER A 134 -9.81 9.03 21.46
CA SER A 134 -10.84 8.00 21.60
C SER A 134 -12.08 8.58 22.25
N ASP A 135 -13.24 8.24 21.69
CA ASP A 135 -14.56 8.66 22.17
C ASP A 135 -15.34 7.50 22.84
N GLY A 136 -14.65 6.39 23.13
CA GLY A 136 -15.24 5.16 23.66
C GLY A 136 -15.84 4.22 22.61
N VAL A 137 -16.02 4.68 21.37
CA VAL A 137 -16.51 3.87 20.24
C VAL A 137 -15.39 3.60 19.24
N VAL A 138 -14.60 4.64 18.93
CA VAL A 138 -13.49 4.60 17.99
C VAL A 138 -12.20 5.02 18.68
N CYS A 139 -11.09 4.39 18.31
CA CYS A 139 -9.75 4.94 18.49
C CYS A 139 -9.32 5.52 17.14
N LEU A 140 -9.05 6.81 17.11
CA LEU A 140 -8.67 7.56 15.92
C LEU A 140 -7.20 7.95 16.02
N CYS A 141 -6.41 7.50 15.04
CA CYS A 141 -5.00 7.83 14.85
C CYS A 141 -4.89 8.79 13.68
N GLU A 142 -4.33 9.97 13.90
CA GLU A 142 -4.26 11.06 12.92
C GLU A 142 -2.81 11.50 12.71
N GLU A 143 -2.47 11.71 11.45
CA GLU A 143 -1.19 12.19 10.94
C GLU A 143 -0.02 11.35 11.46
N GLN A 144 0.24 10.22 10.79
CA GLN A 144 1.40 9.39 11.08
C GLN A 144 2.68 10.22 11.00
N LYS A 145 3.56 10.04 11.99
CA LYS A 145 4.88 10.66 12.01
C LYS A 145 5.88 9.80 11.26
N ASP A 146 6.80 10.47 10.58
CA ASP A 146 7.97 9.79 10.04
C ASP A 146 8.85 9.27 11.18
N ALA A 147 8.97 7.95 11.26
CA ALA A 147 9.74 7.26 12.30
C ALA A 147 11.25 7.55 12.21
N CYS A 148 11.77 8.06 11.08
CA CYS A 148 13.15 8.52 10.97
C CYS A 148 13.38 9.92 11.59
N HIS A 149 12.32 10.68 11.86
CA HIS A 149 12.39 12.07 12.32
C HIS A 149 11.91 12.29 13.78
N GLN A 150 11.62 11.24 14.54
CA GLN A 150 11.17 11.37 15.94
C GLN A 150 12.27 11.88 16.89
N ASP A 151 12.06 13.10 17.39
CA ASP A 151 12.64 13.76 18.58
C ASP A 151 14.01 13.27 19.06
N GLY A 152 15.06 13.56 18.30
CA GLY A 152 16.44 13.80 18.79
C GLY A 152 17.13 12.68 19.58
N ASN A 153 16.50 11.53 19.77
CA ASN A 153 16.98 10.43 20.58
C ASN A 153 16.50 9.11 19.98
N MET A 154 17.00 8.76 18.79
CA MET A 154 17.00 7.36 18.39
C MET A 154 18.22 7.04 17.53
N SER A 155 19.07 6.20 18.12
CA SER A 155 20.26 5.56 17.57
C SER A 155 19.87 4.55 16.47
N TRP A 156 19.19 4.98 15.40
CA TRP A 156 19.07 4.15 14.19
C TRP A 156 20.34 4.30 13.36
N ASN A 157 21.33 3.49 13.71
CA ASN A 157 22.58 3.42 12.96
C ASN A 157 22.37 2.55 11.72
N CYS A 158 21.79 3.14 10.69
CA CYS A 158 21.84 2.53 9.37
C CYS A 158 23.31 2.28 8.98
N PRO A 159 23.61 1.14 8.31
CA PRO A 159 24.95 0.87 7.81
C PRO A 159 25.51 2.01 6.95
N GLU A 160 26.83 2.03 6.78
CA GLU A 160 27.46 2.94 5.81
C GLU A 160 26.79 2.79 4.43
N ASN A 161 26.68 3.90 3.69
CA ASN A 161 26.00 3.96 2.39
C ASN A 161 24.50 3.62 2.44
N SER A 162 23.84 3.84 3.57
CA SER A 162 22.39 3.73 3.69
C SER A 162 21.79 4.87 4.50
N LEU A 163 20.52 5.15 4.24
CA LEU A 163 19.73 6.15 4.97
C LEU A 163 18.51 5.48 5.58
N CYS A 164 18.06 6.04 6.71
CA CYS A 164 16.78 5.67 7.29
C CYS A 164 15.66 6.03 6.30
N ALA A 165 14.73 5.10 6.13
CA ALA A 165 13.47 5.31 5.42
C ALA A 165 12.32 4.80 6.29
N PRO A 166 11.15 5.46 6.26
CA PRO A 166 9.96 4.97 6.95
C PRO A 166 9.48 3.64 6.35
N ASP A 167 8.85 2.80 7.16
CA ASP A 167 8.26 1.52 6.73
C ASP A 167 6.87 1.30 7.37
N GLY A 168 6.13 2.39 7.60
CA GLY A 168 4.81 2.40 8.24
C GLY A 168 4.85 2.84 9.71
N PRO A 169 3.70 2.85 10.40
CA PRO A 169 3.58 3.46 11.73
C PRO A 169 4.51 2.81 12.76
N GLY A 170 5.54 3.53 13.19
CA GLY A 170 6.55 3.05 14.15
C GLY A 170 7.60 2.10 13.56
N PHE A 171 7.62 1.88 12.24
CA PHE A 171 8.60 1.06 11.56
C PHE A 171 9.58 1.90 10.76
N THR A 172 10.83 1.46 10.73
CA THR A 172 11.91 2.03 9.92
C THR A 172 12.65 0.92 9.19
N GLN A 173 13.24 1.27 8.06
CA GLN A 173 14.17 0.43 7.31
C GLN A 173 15.38 1.25 6.87
N CYS A 174 16.45 0.57 6.45
CA CYS A 174 17.62 1.24 5.88
C CYS A 174 17.70 0.95 4.38
N SER A 175 17.62 2.01 3.58
CA SER A 175 17.71 1.94 2.13
C SER A 175 19.10 2.35 1.67
N CYS A 176 19.70 1.57 0.76
CA CYS A 176 21.00 1.92 0.19
C CYS A 176 20.93 3.23 -0.60
N THR A 177 22.02 3.99 -0.62
CA THR A 177 22.12 5.24 -1.36
C THR A 177 23.08 5.15 -2.54
N GLY A 178 22.90 6.03 -3.54
CA GLY A 178 23.78 6.12 -4.69
C GLY A 178 23.82 4.83 -5.51
N GLU A 179 25.03 4.36 -5.83
CA GLU A 179 25.26 3.14 -6.62
C GLU A 179 25.44 1.90 -5.71
N TYR A 180 25.20 2.03 -4.40
CA TYR A 180 25.35 0.95 -3.43
C TYR A 180 24.10 0.07 -3.36
N HIS A 181 24.30 -1.24 -3.20
CA HIS A 181 23.22 -2.22 -3.11
C HIS A 181 23.66 -3.48 -2.33
N GLY A 182 22.70 -4.40 -2.13
CA GLY A 182 22.92 -5.67 -1.43
C GLY A 182 22.94 -5.54 0.09
N TYR A 183 23.25 -6.66 0.77
CA TYR A 183 23.27 -6.71 2.23
C TYR A 183 24.24 -5.66 2.82
N LYS A 184 23.71 -4.79 3.69
CA LYS A 184 24.44 -3.66 4.32
C LYS A 184 25.04 -2.66 3.32
N CYS A 185 24.55 -2.62 2.08
CA CYS A 185 24.98 -1.62 1.09
C CYS A 185 26.49 -1.64 0.78
N LEU A 186 27.09 -2.83 0.80
CA LEU A 186 28.54 -3.01 0.61
C LEU A 186 28.96 -3.22 -0.85
N ARG A 187 28.02 -3.40 -1.78
CA ARG A 187 28.32 -3.61 -3.20
C ARG A 187 28.09 -2.32 -3.95
N GLU A 188 29.06 -1.89 -4.75
CA GLU A 188 28.95 -0.72 -5.63
C GLU A 188 28.82 -1.19 -7.08
N ASN A 189 27.90 -0.60 -7.84
CA ASN A 189 27.87 -0.78 -9.28
C ASN A 189 29.04 -0.01 -9.91
N HIS A 190 30.18 -0.67 -10.15
CA HIS A 190 31.17 -0.12 -11.07
C HIS A 190 30.57 -0.08 -12.48
N ARG A 191 30.08 1.09 -12.91
CA ARG A 191 29.72 1.31 -14.32
C ARG A 191 30.95 1.18 -15.21
N HIS A 192 31.33 -0.03 -15.58
CA HIS A 192 32.11 -0.25 -16.79
C HIS A 192 31.20 0.10 -17.97
N ARG A 193 31.49 1.20 -18.66
CA ARG A 193 30.85 1.55 -19.94
C ARG A 193 31.01 0.37 -20.89
N GLY A 194 29.94 -0.40 -21.11
CA GLY A 194 29.90 -1.42 -22.15
C GLY A 194 29.44 -2.81 -21.72
N ALA A 195 28.30 -2.92 -21.04
CA ALA A 195 27.49 -4.14 -21.10
C ALA A 195 26.02 -3.76 -20.87
N ARG A 196 25.14 -4.15 -21.79
CA ARG A 196 23.68 -4.10 -21.57
C ARG A 196 23.39 -5.13 -20.49
N ASP A 197 22.98 -4.67 -19.31
CA ASP A 197 22.67 -5.55 -18.19
C ASP A 197 21.15 -5.61 -17.94
N HIS A 198 20.66 -6.84 -17.77
CA HIS A 198 19.25 -7.23 -17.65
C HIS A 198 18.72 -7.11 -16.20
N SER A 199 19.34 -6.27 -15.37
CA SER A 199 19.05 -6.14 -13.93
C SER A 199 17.80 -5.31 -13.58
N GLN A 200 17.08 -4.80 -14.59
CA GLN A 200 15.88 -3.96 -14.43
C GLN A 200 14.61 -4.70 -13.98
N LEU A 201 14.71 -5.97 -13.59
CA LEU A 201 13.59 -6.84 -13.23
C LEU A 201 13.30 -6.97 -11.73
N CYS A 202 14.09 -6.35 -10.85
CA CYS A 202 13.90 -6.49 -9.39
C CYS A 202 13.24 -5.28 -8.69
N ASP A 203 12.86 -4.23 -9.43
CA ASP A 203 12.43 -2.96 -8.83
C ASP A 203 10.90 -2.80 -8.67
N HIS A 204 10.14 -3.87 -8.92
CA HIS A 204 8.69 -3.90 -8.75
C HIS A 204 8.24 -5.22 -8.13
N GLN A 205 8.51 -5.43 -6.84
CA GLN A 205 7.67 -6.23 -5.92
C GLN A 205 8.26 -6.26 -4.50
N ILE A 206 7.54 -5.64 -3.57
CA ILE A 206 7.90 -5.45 -2.15
C ILE A 206 7.97 -6.76 -1.32
N HIS A 207 7.74 -7.93 -1.91
CA HIS A 207 7.66 -9.20 -1.16
C HIS A 207 8.68 -10.29 -1.51
N LYS A 208 9.84 -9.96 -2.10
CA LYS A 208 10.82 -11.00 -2.51
C LYS A 208 12.28 -10.66 -2.24
N VAL A 209 12.63 -10.35 -0.98
CA VAL A 209 14.04 -10.46 -0.54
C VAL A 209 14.50 -11.94 -0.51
N TRP A 210 13.57 -12.91 -0.57
CA TRP A 210 13.89 -14.35 -0.50
C TRP A 210 13.99 -15.10 -1.84
N TRP A 211 13.78 -14.47 -3.00
CA TRP A 211 13.82 -15.18 -4.29
C TRP A 211 15.11 -15.01 -5.09
N CYS A 212 15.94 -14.00 -4.81
CA CYS A 212 17.19 -13.81 -5.55
C CYS A 212 18.27 -14.85 -5.22
N ASP A 213 18.19 -15.52 -4.05
CA ASP A 213 19.20 -16.50 -3.63
C ASP A 213 19.00 -17.91 -4.21
N ILE A 214 17.86 -18.22 -4.83
CA ILE A 214 17.56 -19.58 -5.34
C ILE A 214 17.98 -19.77 -6.80
N VAL A 215 18.00 -18.71 -7.62
CA VAL A 215 18.30 -18.83 -9.06
C VAL A 215 19.80 -18.99 -9.36
N HIS A 216 20.68 -18.73 -8.39
CA HIS A 216 22.13 -18.88 -8.55
C HIS A 216 22.72 -20.21 -8.01
N LYS A 217 21.88 -21.19 -7.66
CA LYS A 217 22.32 -22.49 -7.10
C LYS A 217 21.78 -23.74 -7.82
N VAL A 218 21.37 -23.62 -9.08
CA VAL A 218 21.12 -24.79 -9.97
C VAL A 218 22.01 -24.68 -11.20
#